data_AF-A0A3D5IVJ8-F1
#
_entry.id   AF-A0A3D5IVJ8-F1
#
_cell.length_a   1.000
_cell.length_b   1.000
_cell.length_c   1.000
_cell.angle_alpha   90.00
_cell.angle_beta   90.00
_cell.angle_gamma   90.00
#
_symmetry.space_group_name_H-M   'P 1'
#
loop_
_entity.id
_entity.type
_entity.pdbx_description
1 polymer ?
#
loop_
_entity_poly.entity_id
_entity_poly.type
_entity_poly.pdbx_seq_one_letter_code
_entity_poly.pdbx_strand_id
1 'polypeptide(L)'
;NIGNFTNITLLNQSVLLKGVNDDLGTLERLSLKLFDIGILPYYLHMLDKVKGAEHFLISDERAIQLHQDLKSSLSGYLVPKLVRDENLKSKTWI
;
A
#
# COMPACT_ATOMS: atom_id res chain seq x y z
N ASN A 1 -8.33 8.71 18.62
CA ASN A 1 -9.21 9.72 18.02
C ASN A 1 -8.32 10.72 17.29
N ILE A 2 -8.22 10.59 15.97
CA ILE A 2 -7.27 11.33 15.12
C ILE A 2 -7.77 12.76 14.81
N GLY A 3 -9.02 13.08 15.21
CA GLY A 3 -9.68 14.34 14.92
C GLY A 3 -9.11 15.59 15.59
N ASN A 4 -8.04 15.48 16.38
CA ASN A 4 -7.43 16.63 17.09
C ASN A 4 -6.16 17.17 16.42
N PHE A 5 -5.70 16.59 15.31
CA PHE A 5 -4.55 17.13 14.57
C PHE A 5 -5.04 18.17 13.55
N THR A 6 -4.97 19.44 13.92
CA THR A 6 -5.27 20.55 13.00
C THR A 6 -4.05 20.84 12.11
N ASN A 7 -4.27 20.98 10.80
CA ASN A 7 -3.25 21.37 9.82
C ASN A 7 -2.09 20.36 9.64
N ILE A 8 -2.35 19.06 9.82
CA ILE A 8 -1.39 17.98 9.57
C ILE A 8 -2.03 16.98 8.61
N THR A 9 -1.26 16.55 7.60
CA THR A 9 -1.66 15.45 6.72
C THR A 9 -1.08 14.14 7.24
N LEU A 10 -1.94 13.14 7.44
CA LEU A 10 -1.52 11.79 7.83
C LEU A 10 -1.48 10.88 6.61
N LEU A 11 -0.40 10.12 6.49
CA LEU A 11 -0.14 9.23 5.36
C LEU A 11 0.01 7.80 5.86
N ASN A 12 -0.64 6.84 5.19
CA ASN A 12 -0.47 5.42 5.46
C ASN A 12 0.61 4.82 4.54
N GLN A 13 1.50 4.03 5.15
CA GLN A 13 2.46 3.18 4.45
C GLN A 13 2.16 1.73 4.86
N SER A 14 1.60 0.97 3.94
CA SER A 14 1.29 -0.45 4.16
C SER A 14 2.31 -1.32 3.42
N VAL A 15 2.54 -2.53 3.92
CA VAL A 15 3.35 -3.56 3.24
C VAL A 15 2.39 -4.57 2.61
N LEU A 16 2.64 -4.91 1.36
CA LEU A 16 1.93 -5.93 0.62
C LEU A 16 2.48 -7.31 1.01
N LEU A 17 1.63 -8.14 1.60
CA LEU A 17 1.98 -9.41 2.22
C LEU A 17 1.03 -10.51 1.75
N LYS A 18 1.61 -11.62 1.28
CA LYS A 18 0.88 -12.80 0.82
C LYS A 18 0.01 -13.40 1.93
N GLY A 19 -1.27 -13.65 1.64
CA GLY A 19 -2.23 -14.22 2.60
C GLY A 19 -2.70 -13.24 3.68
N VAL A 20 -2.36 -11.96 3.59
CA VAL A 20 -2.77 -10.92 4.56
C VAL A 20 -3.59 -9.83 3.86
N ASN A 21 -3.04 -9.23 2.81
CA ASN A 21 -3.67 -8.13 2.09
C ASN A 21 -3.40 -8.17 0.57
N ASP A 22 -3.12 -9.36 0.03
CA ASP A 22 -2.83 -9.61 -1.38
C ASP A 22 -4.06 -9.86 -2.26
N ASP A 23 -5.18 -9.24 -1.89
CA ASP A 23 -6.42 -9.26 -2.62
C ASP A 23 -7.02 -7.85 -2.77
N LEU A 24 -7.76 -7.66 -3.86
CA LEU A 24 -8.30 -6.36 -4.27
C LEU A 24 -9.23 -5.79 -3.20
N GLY A 25 -10.17 -6.60 -2.71
CA GLY A 25 -11.18 -6.13 -1.77
C GLY A 25 -10.57 -5.68 -0.44
N THR A 26 -9.51 -6.33 0.02
CA THR A 26 -8.79 -5.90 1.24
C THR A 26 -8.12 -4.55 1.04
N LEU A 27 -7.43 -4.34 -0.07
CA LEU A 27 -6.77 -3.06 -0.36
C LEU A 27 -7.78 -1.92 -0.58
N GLU A 28 -8.89 -2.17 -1.29
CA GLU A 28 -9.96 -1.19 -1.46
C GLU A 28 -10.57 -0.78 -0.12
N ARG A 29 -10.98 -1.75 0.69
CA ARG A 29 -11.57 -1.48 2.01
C ARG A 29 -10.60 -0.72 2.91
N LEU A 30 -9.31 -1.03 2.84
CA LEU A 30 -8.30 -0.32 3.61
C LEU A 30 -8.20 1.14 3.15
N SER A 31 -8.09 1.39 1.84
CA SER A 31 -8.01 2.75 1.30
C SER A 31 -9.22 3.61 1.67
N LEU A 32 -10.43 3.08 1.53
CA LEU A 32 -11.66 3.79 1.88
C LEU A 32 -11.73 4.09 3.38
N LYS A 33 -11.46 3.11 4.23
CA LYS A 33 -11.49 3.30 5.70
C LYS A 33 -10.43 4.29 6.19
N LEU A 34 -9.24 4.31 5.58
CA LEU A 34 -8.21 5.30 5.89
C LEU A 34 -8.70 6.71 5.54
N PHE A 35 -9.31 6.87 4.37
CA PHE A 35 -9.84 8.15 3.94
C PHE A 35 -10.98 8.64 4.84
N ASP A 36 -11.90 7.76 5.23
CA ASP A 36 -13.01 8.07 6.14
C ASP A 36 -12.54 8.64 7.49
N ILE A 37 -11.32 8.30 7.92
CA ILE A 37 -10.72 8.78 9.17
C ILE A 37 -9.64 9.86 8.96
N GLY A 38 -9.55 10.43 7.75
CA GLY A 38 -8.64 11.53 7.42
C GLY A 38 -7.18 11.13 7.18
N ILE A 39 -6.91 9.87 6.85
CA ILE A 39 -5.57 9.37 6.48
C ILE A 39 -5.53 9.07 4.99
N LEU A 40 -4.53 9.59 4.27
CA LEU A 40 -4.35 9.28 2.85
C LEU A 40 -3.54 7.99 2.68
N PRO A 41 -4.04 7.01 1.90
CA PRO A 41 -3.23 5.89 1.43
C PRO A 41 -2.07 6.43 0.59
N TYR A 42 -0.83 6.15 0.99
CA TYR A 42 0.33 6.78 0.35
C TYR A 42 1.26 5.77 -0.31
N TYR A 43 1.79 4.80 0.44
CA TYR A 43 2.65 3.76 -0.11
C TYR A 43 2.09 2.36 0.15
N LEU A 44 2.19 1.52 -0.87
CA LEU A 44 2.05 0.08 -0.79
C LEU A 44 3.43 -0.51 -1.10
N HIS A 45 4.12 -0.95 -0.06
CA HIS A 45 5.47 -1.46 -0.12
C HIS A 45 5.48 -2.94 -0.53
N MET A 46 6.32 -3.29 -1.48
CA MET A 46 6.77 -4.68 -1.59
C MET A 46 7.57 -5.04 -0.34
N LEU A 47 7.32 -6.24 0.19
CA LEU A 47 8.08 -6.76 1.32
C LEU A 47 9.55 -6.93 0.95
N ASP A 48 10.44 -6.42 1.81
CA ASP A 48 11.88 -6.62 1.66
C ASP A 48 12.25 -8.09 1.90
N LYS A 49 13.23 -8.58 1.14
CA LYS A 49 13.73 -9.95 1.29
C LYS A 49 14.55 -10.07 2.57
N VAL A 50 13.89 -10.38 3.67
CA VAL A 50 14.49 -10.64 4.98
C VAL A 50 14.29 -12.10 5.39
N LYS A 51 15.27 -12.65 6.11
CA LYS A 51 15.19 -14.03 6.60
C LYS A 51 13.98 -14.22 7.51
N GLY A 52 13.22 -15.29 7.28
CA GLY A 52 12.07 -15.69 8.11
C GLY A 52 10.73 -15.08 7.67
N ALA A 53 10.71 -14.18 6.70
CA ALA A 53 9.49 -13.58 6.15
C ALA A 53 9.19 -14.03 4.71
N GLU A 54 9.90 -15.03 4.18
CA GLU A 54 9.84 -15.42 2.77
C GLU A 54 8.43 -15.88 2.35
N HIS A 55 7.67 -16.46 3.29
CA HIS A 55 6.31 -16.94 3.07
C HIS A 55 5.29 -15.82 2.81
N PHE A 56 5.62 -14.57 3.16
CA PHE A 56 4.82 -13.39 2.86
C PHE A 56 5.17 -12.71 1.53
N LEU A 57 6.20 -13.18 0.82
CA LEU A 57 6.61 -12.58 -0.46
C LEU A 57 5.55 -12.79 -1.56
N ILE A 58 5.42 -11.76 -2.40
CA ILE A 58 4.57 -11.75 -3.59
C ILE A 58 5.46 -11.48 -4.80
N SER A 59 5.15 -12.13 -5.93
CA SER A 59 5.84 -11.84 -7.19
C SER A 59 5.46 -10.46 -7.73
N ASP A 60 6.37 -9.87 -8.51
CA ASP A 60 6.20 -8.53 -9.06
C ASP A 60 5.00 -8.50 -10.01
N GLU A 61 4.83 -9.55 -10.83
CA GLU A 61 3.70 -9.65 -11.77
C GLU A 61 2.36 -9.64 -11.04
N ARG A 62 2.26 -10.36 -9.91
CA ARG A 62 1.03 -10.40 -9.11
C ARG A 62 0.77 -9.06 -8.43
N ALA A 63 1.80 -8.43 -7.89
CA ALA A 63 1.69 -7.12 -7.25
C ALA A 63 1.27 -6.03 -8.24
N ILE A 64 1.88 -6.00 -9.43
CA ILE A 64 1.55 -5.06 -10.51
C ILE A 64 0.10 -5.28 -10.97
N GLN A 65 -0.30 -6.53 -11.23
CA GLN A 65 -1.67 -6.81 -11.64
C GLN A 65 -2.68 -6.37 -10.58
N LEU A 66 -2.43 -6.70 -9.31
CA LEU A 66 -3.29 -6.30 -8.21
C LEU A 66 -3.38 -4.77 -8.07
N HIS A 67 -2.27 -4.06 -8.27
CA HIS A 67 -2.25 -2.59 -8.24
C HIS A 67 -3.03 -1.97 -9.40
N GLN A 68 -2.96 -2.55 -10.61
CA GLN A 68 -3.76 -2.12 -11.76
C GLN A 68 -5.26 -2.34 -11.54
N ASP A 69 -5.63 -3.47 -10.94
CA ASP A 69 -7.02 -3.75 -10.56
C ASP A 69 -7.50 -2.72 -9.54
N LEU A 70 -6.68 -2.43 -8.52
CA LEU A 70 -6.96 -1.41 -7.51
C LEU A 70 -7.14 -0.03 -8.14
N LYS A 71 -6.27 0.35 -9.08
CA LYS A 71 -6.35 1.62 -9.82
C LYS A 71 -7.62 1.76 -10.65
N SER A 72 -8.13 0.65 -11.17
CA SER A 72 -9.40 0.62 -11.92
C SER A 72 -10.62 0.73 -11.02
N SER A 73 -10.48 0.37 -9.74
CA SER A 73 -11.58 0.29 -8.77
C SER A 73 -11.76 1.54 -7.90
N LEU A 74 -10.68 2.30 -7.66
CA LEU A 74 -10.68 3.47 -6.78
C LEU A 74 -10.48 4.79 -7.53
N SER A 75 -10.91 5.88 -6.89
CA SER A 75 -10.45 7.22 -7.28
C SER A 75 -8.93 7.31 -7.15
N GLY A 76 -8.26 7.92 -8.14
CA GLY A 76 -6.79 7.88 -8.24
C GLY A 76 -6.03 8.40 -7.01
N TYR A 77 -6.59 9.33 -6.23
CA TYR A 77 -5.98 9.85 -5.01
C TYR A 77 -6.09 8.91 -3.80
N LEU A 78 -6.87 7.83 -3.91
CA LEU A 78 -6.99 6.76 -2.91
C LEU A 78 -6.16 5.52 -3.25
N VAL A 79 -5.50 5.54 -4.41
CA VAL A 79 -4.63 4.46 -4.87
C VAL A 79 -3.23 4.70 -4.29
N PRO A 80 -2.74 3.89 -3.34
CA PRO A 80 -1.39 4.04 -2.84
C PRO A 80 -0.38 3.70 -3.94
N LYS A 81 0.81 4.28 -3.84
CA LYS A 81 1.90 4.06 -4.79
C LYS A 81 2.55 2.71 -4.50
N LEU A 82 2.59 1.81 -5.48
CA LEU A 82 3.34 0.56 -5.38
C LEU A 82 4.85 0.87 -5.47
N VAL A 83 5.60 0.50 -4.43
CA VAL A 83 7.03 0.82 -4.32
C VAL A 83 7.83 -0.33 -3.72
N ARG A 84 9.13 -0.32 -4.01
CA ARG A 84 10.12 -1.19 -3.34
C ARG A 84 11.27 -0.35 -2.81
N ASP A 85 11.81 -0.77 -1.68
CA ASP A 85 13.05 -0.23 -1.15
C ASP A 85 14.23 -1.07 -1.66
N GLU A 86 15.11 -0.44 -2.43
CA GLU A 86 16.29 -1.11 -3.02
C GLU A 86 17.60 -0.54 -2.45
N ASN A 87 17.55 0.12 -1.29
CA ASN A 87 18.68 0.86 -0.71
C ASN A 87 19.27 1.93 -1.66
N LEU A 88 18.45 2.42 -2.59
CA LEU A 88 18.78 3.53 -3.48
C LEU A 88 18.50 4.86 -2.77
N LYS A 89 18.97 5.98 -3.35
CA LYS A 89 18.72 7.33 -2.79
C LYS A 89 17.23 7.66 -2.63
N SER A 90 16.34 6.94 -3.31
CA SER A 90 14.89 7.09 -3.25
C SER A 90 14.20 5.76 -3.54
N LYS A 91 12.97 5.59 -3.05
CA LYS A 91 12.12 4.43 -3.36
C LYS A 91 11.88 4.31 -4.86
N THR A 92 11.94 3.10 -5.39
CA THR A 92 11.71 2.82 -6.82
C THR A 92 10.24 2.45 -7.02
N TRP A 93 9.66 2.97 -8.10
CA TRP A 93 8.34 2.60 -8.57
C TRP A 93 8.39 1.27 -9.31
N ILE A 94 7.46 0.38 -9.01
CA ILE A 94 7.30 -0.90 -9.70
C ILE A 94 6.15 -0.80 -10.70
#